data_AF-A0A7C3MKD1-F1
#
_entry.id   AF-A0A7C3MKD1-F1
#
_cell.length_a   1.000
_cell.length_b   1.000
_cell.length_c   1.000
_cell.angle_alpha   90.00
_cell.angle_beta   90.00
_cell.angle_gamma   90.00
#
_symmetry.space_group_name_H-M   'P 1'
#
loop_
_entity.id
_entity.type
_entity.pdbx_description
1 polymer ?
#
loop_
_entity_poly.entity_id
_entity_poly.type
_entity_poly.pdbx_seq_one_letter_code
_entity_poly.pdbx_strand_id
1 'polypeptide(L)'
;MGQTHFVLSPHWADHFGRMQSQAAGAAMTVERLRAWMDRPQAMGLMPEVQNLVVLAFAAQADRTLMRHAAPAQGTIDRLDAEIEVCEQPLPDETEWSRARERAGTLFGLAPSEVRKGATIARLAADLKERAAAARPILAGLASDLRPRMEAFGVVSDTAARMVTLRSASAFTSDLLDCTDALAVIRALTGATLQTSEAAVARALGSASGSKQYIAGVQWEAIGAACSLQDHRAAAAEAIRNRVVEALTGDEHVVPLQAALRDAESRSFRLLADTRSGPPPEPPKPPAGPQPPPPAPPGEEVIDERATAPLAADQAVDALDALRRRVAAEPGARLTIGWRLTRPGRGETN
;
A
#
# COMPACT_ATOMS: atom_id res chain seq x y z
N MET A 1 -20.02 67.71 -17.02
CA MET A 1 -19.21 66.70 -17.71
C MET A 1 -19.22 65.45 -16.84
N GLY A 2 -20.24 64.60 -16.95
CA GLY A 2 -20.40 63.44 -16.07
C GLY A 2 -19.41 62.35 -16.47
N GLN A 3 -18.56 61.92 -15.54
CA GLN A 3 -17.77 60.71 -15.71
C GLN A 3 -18.72 59.51 -15.70
N THR A 4 -19.03 58.98 -16.88
CA THR A 4 -19.76 57.72 -17.00
C THR A 4 -18.82 56.60 -16.54
N HIS A 5 -19.11 56.02 -15.39
CA HIS A 5 -18.42 54.86 -14.87
C HIS A 5 -18.65 53.68 -15.84
N PHE A 6 -17.58 52.95 -16.17
CA PHE A 6 -17.68 51.74 -16.98
C PHE A 6 -18.42 50.67 -16.16
N VAL A 7 -19.63 50.30 -16.60
CA VAL A 7 -20.41 49.20 -16.00
C VAL A 7 -20.12 47.93 -16.78
N LEU A 8 -19.60 46.90 -16.11
CA LEU A 8 -19.49 45.57 -16.67
C LEU A 8 -20.89 45.03 -16.94
N SER A 9 -21.21 44.79 -18.22
CA SER A 9 -22.51 44.28 -18.67
C SER A 9 -22.35 42.96 -19.41
N PRO A 10 -23.22 41.96 -19.20
CA PRO A 10 -23.24 40.70 -19.97
C PRO A 10 -23.87 40.87 -21.37
N HIS A 11 -23.75 42.06 -21.97
CA HIS A 11 -24.51 42.47 -23.15
C HIS A 11 -24.41 41.45 -24.29
N TRP A 12 -23.19 41.03 -24.63
CA TRP A 12 -22.96 40.08 -25.72
C TRP A 12 -23.47 38.68 -25.40
N ALA A 13 -23.34 38.21 -24.16
CA ALA A 13 -23.86 36.92 -23.75
C ALA A 13 -25.39 36.86 -23.85
N ASP A 14 -26.08 37.89 -23.35
CA ASP A 14 -27.54 38.00 -23.45
C ASP A 14 -28.01 38.14 -24.90
N HIS A 15 -27.28 38.93 -25.71
CA HIS A 15 -27.60 39.13 -27.12
C HIS A 15 -27.47 37.83 -27.93
N PHE A 16 -26.33 37.15 -27.82
CA PHE A 16 -26.14 35.87 -28.52
C PHE A 16 -27.08 34.79 -28.00
N GLY A 17 -27.38 34.76 -26.69
CA GLY A 17 -28.38 33.84 -26.13
C GLY A 17 -29.78 34.02 -26.75
N ARG A 18 -30.24 35.26 -26.90
CA ARG A 18 -31.52 35.58 -27.56
C ARG A 18 -31.51 35.22 -29.05
N MET A 19 -30.41 35.49 -29.76
CA MET A 19 -30.28 35.15 -31.18
C MET A 19 -30.25 33.64 -31.39
N GLN A 20 -29.56 32.90 -30.52
CA GLN A 20 -29.49 31.44 -30.54
C GLN A 20 -30.87 30.80 -30.31
N SER A 21 -31.70 31.33 -29.41
CA SER A 21 -33.05 30.81 -29.19
C SER A 21 -33.97 31.02 -30.40
N GLN A 22 -33.74 32.09 -31.18
CA GLN A 22 -34.48 32.36 -32.42
C GLN A 22 -34.00 31.50 -33.60
N ALA A 23 -32.76 31.01 -33.56
CA ALA A 23 -32.14 30.25 -34.65
C ALA A 23 -32.44 28.73 -34.65
N ALA A 24 -33.51 28.31 -33.96
CA ALA A 24 -34.04 26.94 -33.95
C ALA A 24 -33.01 25.82 -33.74
N GLY A 25 -32.01 26.03 -32.87
CA GLY A 25 -31.02 25.02 -32.51
C GLY A 25 -29.85 24.86 -33.49
N ALA A 26 -29.71 25.76 -34.46
CA ALA A 26 -28.58 25.74 -35.39
C ALA A 26 -27.23 26.02 -34.66
N ALA A 27 -26.14 25.41 -35.12
CA ALA A 27 -24.82 25.54 -34.48
C ALA A 27 -24.35 27.01 -34.37
N MET A 28 -23.71 27.35 -33.25
CA MET A 28 -23.24 28.71 -33.00
C MET A 28 -21.83 28.91 -33.60
N THR A 29 -21.75 29.01 -34.93
CA THR A 29 -20.48 29.24 -35.64
C THR A 29 -19.99 30.68 -35.46
N VAL A 30 -18.68 30.89 -35.60
CA VAL A 30 -18.05 32.22 -35.58
C VAL A 30 -18.65 33.11 -36.66
N GLU A 31 -18.87 32.58 -37.87
CA GLU A 31 -19.55 33.29 -38.95
C GLU A 31 -20.92 33.83 -38.51
N ARG A 32 -21.70 33.00 -37.85
CA ARG A 32 -23.05 33.35 -37.40
C ARG A 32 -23.01 34.36 -36.26
N LEU A 33 -22.09 34.21 -35.32
CA LEU A 33 -21.87 35.18 -34.24
C LEU A 33 -21.52 36.56 -34.81
N ARG A 34 -20.63 36.63 -35.82
CA ARG A 34 -20.31 37.89 -36.52
C ARG A 34 -21.55 38.50 -37.17
N ALA A 35 -22.34 37.70 -37.87
CA ALA A 35 -23.60 38.17 -38.48
C ALA A 35 -24.62 38.67 -37.44
N TRP A 36 -24.61 38.12 -36.23
CA TRP A 36 -25.47 38.56 -35.12
C TRP A 36 -24.98 39.85 -34.44
N MET A 37 -23.67 40.15 -34.49
CA MET A 37 -23.14 41.42 -33.98
C MET A 37 -23.68 42.63 -34.76
N ASP A 38 -23.99 42.45 -36.04
CA ASP A 38 -24.56 43.49 -36.90
C ASP A 38 -26.10 43.57 -36.83
N ARG A 39 -26.72 43.01 -35.78
CA ARG A 39 -28.16 43.12 -35.52
C ARG A 39 -28.45 43.80 -34.18
N PRO A 40 -29.48 44.67 -34.11
CA PRO A 40 -30.45 45.03 -35.16
C PRO A 40 -29.90 46.00 -36.23
N GLN A 41 -28.79 46.67 -35.94
CA GLN A 41 -28.11 47.60 -36.86
C GLN A 41 -26.65 47.19 -37.00
N ALA A 42 -26.09 47.34 -38.21
CA ALA A 42 -24.69 47.06 -38.47
C ALA A 42 -23.79 47.91 -37.57
N MET A 43 -22.92 47.26 -36.81
CA MET A 43 -21.99 47.90 -35.88
C MET A 43 -20.65 48.23 -36.55
N GLY A 44 -20.33 47.57 -37.67
CA GLY A 44 -19.12 47.86 -38.45
C GLY A 44 -17.83 47.55 -37.71
N LEU A 45 -17.87 46.58 -36.79
CA LEU A 45 -16.72 46.17 -35.99
C LEU A 45 -15.62 45.60 -36.90
N MET A 46 -14.37 45.97 -36.62
CA MET A 46 -13.22 45.36 -37.28
C MET A 46 -13.14 43.86 -36.96
N PRO A 47 -12.60 43.01 -37.87
CA PRO A 47 -12.52 41.57 -37.66
C PRO A 47 -11.88 41.16 -36.33
N GLU A 48 -10.82 41.85 -35.91
CA GLU A 48 -10.11 41.60 -34.66
C GLU A 48 -11.00 41.88 -33.44
N VAL A 49 -11.81 42.94 -33.50
CA VAL A 49 -12.77 43.28 -32.45
C VAL A 49 -13.90 42.25 -32.40
N GLN A 50 -14.38 41.79 -33.56
CA GLN A 50 -15.35 40.70 -33.60
C GLN A 50 -14.78 39.42 -32.97
N ASN A 51 -13.52 39.06 -33.29
CA ASN A 51 -12.85 37.91 -32.70
C ASN A 51 -12.72 38.04 -31.19
N LEU A 52 -12.32 39.21 -30.70
CA LEU A 52 -12.25 39.51 -29.28
C LEU A 52 -13.62 39.31 -28.60
N VAL A 53 -14.70 39.81 -29.21
CA VAL A 53 -16.07 39.63 -28.68
C VAL A 53 -16.45 38.14 -28.63
N VAL A 54 -16.15 37.36 -29.67
CA VAL A 54 -16.44 35.91 -29.67
C VAL A 54 -15.63 35.19 -28.58
N LEU A 55 -14.34 35.48 -28.47
CA LEU A 55 -13.47 34.87 -27.46
C LEU A 55 -13.92 35.24 -26.03
N ALA A 56 -14.28 36.51 -25.82
CA ALA A 56 -14.80 36.98 -24.54
C ALA A 56 -16.15 36.35 -24.20
N PHE A 57 -17.05 36.22 -25.18
CA PHE A 57 -18.32 35.52 -24.99
C PHE A 57 -18.11 34.04 -24.66
N ALA A 58 -17.22 33.35 -25.39
CA ALA A 58 -16.92 31.95 -25.14
C ALA A 58 -16.38 31.76 -23.71
N ALA A 59 -15.47 32.64 -23.26
CA ALA A 59 -14.96 32.63 -21.90
C ALA A 59 -16.04 32.97 -20.85
N GLN A 60 -16.91 33.95 -21.11
CA GLN A 60 -17.95 34.37 -20.16
C GLN A 60 -19.08 33.34 -20.01
N ALA A 61 -19.39 32.60 -21.08
CA ALA A 61 -20.50 31.65 -21.13
C ALA A 61 -20.07 30.18 -20.93
N ASP A 62 -18.83 29.92 -20.47
CA ASP A 62 -18.24 28.59 -20.31
C ASP A 62 -18.38 27.72 -21.59
N ARG A 63 -18.01 28.30 -22.74
CA ARG A 63 -18.06 27.66 -24.05
C ARG A 63 -16.67 27.38 -24.61
N THR A 64 -16.56 26.30 -25.35
CA THR A 64 -15.32 25.84 -26.01
C THR A 64 -15.41 26.00 -27.51
N LEU A 65 -14.27 26.30 -28.14
CA LEU A 65 -14.16 26.38 -29.59
C LEU A 65 -13.93 24.98 -30.18
N MET A 66 -14.77 24.58 -31.12
CA MET A 66 -14.71 23.28 -31.79
C MET A 66 -14.69 23.47 -33.30
N ARG A 67 -13.92 22.65 -34.02
CA ARG A 67 -13.98 22.56 -35.48
C ARG A 67 -14.11 21.10 -35.87
N HIS A 68 -15.15 20.75 -36.62
CA HIS A 68 -15.42 19.36 -37.02
C HIS A 68 -15.37 18.38 -35.82
N ALA A 69 -15.99 18.75 -34.71
CA ALA A 69 -16.00 18.00 -33.44
C ALA A 69 -14.62 17.79 -32.76
N ALA A 70 -13.56 18.48 -33.20
CA ALA A 70 -12.26 18.54 -32.52
C ALA A 70 -12.04 19.90 -31.83
N PRO A 71 -11.30 19.95 -30.71
CA PRO A 71 -10.92 21.22 -30.08
C PRO A 71 -10.18 22.13 -31.07
N ALA A 72 -10.59 23.39 -31.14
CA ALA A 72 -9.96 24.40 -31.96
C ALA A 72 -9.37 25.51 -31.08
N GLN A 73 -8.31 26.16 -31.58
CA GLN A 73 -7.81 27.40 -30.99
C GLN A 73 -8.21 28.58 -31.86
N GLY A 74 -8.40 29.72 -31.21
CA GLY A 74 -8.67 30.99 -31.85
C GLY A 74 -7.88 32.09 -31.15
N THR A 75 -7.38 33.03 -31.92
CA THR A 75 -6.74 34.25 -31.43
C THR A 75 -7.53 35.48 -31.88
N ILE A 76 -7.20 36.64 -31.32
CA ILE A 76 -7.79 37.91 -31.75
C ILE A 76 -7.51 38.16 -33.24
N ASP A 77 -6.32 37.81 -33.72
CA ASP A 77 -5.94 37.98 -35.12
C ASP A 77 -6.56 36.93 -36.05
N ARG A 78 -6.80 35.71 -35.55
CA ARG A 78 -7.27 34.60 -36.37
C ARG A 78 -8.31 33.74 -35.65
N LEU A 79 -9.52 33.80 -36.18
CA LEU A 79 -10.64 32.95 -35.77
C LEU A 79 -11.44 32.57 -37.02
N ASP A 80 -11.32 31.32 -37.46
CA ASP A 80 -11.92 30.87 -38.72
C ASP A 80 -13.45 30.74 -38.58
N ALA A 81 -14.17 30.97 -39.69
CA ALA A 81 -15.63 31.11 -39.74
C ALA A 81 -16.39 29.84 -39.31
N GLU A 82 -15.82 28.67 -39.61
CA GLU A 82 -16.40 27.34 -39.38
C GLU A 82 -16.21 26.84 -37.95
N ILE A 83 -15.46 27.57 -37.11
CA ILE A 83 -15.34 27.23 -35.69
C ILE A 83 -16.71 27.41 -35.03
N GLU A 84 -17.12 26.40 -34.27
CA GLU A 84 -18.33 26.40 -33.45
C GLU A 84 -18.01 26.75 -31.99
N VAL A 85 -18.86 27.55 -31.38
CA VAL A 85 -18.78 27.93 -29.96
C VAL A 85 -19.76 27.04 -29.17
N CYS A 86 -19.30 25.86 -28.79
CA CYS A 86 -20.10 24.83 -28.13
C CYS A 86 -20.09 25.00 -26.61
N GLU A 87 -21.13 24.52 -25.93
CA GLU A 87 -21.05 24.38 -24.46
C GLU A 87 -19.89 23.47 -24.10
N GLN A 88 -19.14 23.83 -23.05
CA GLN A 88 -18.03 23.01 -22.59
C GLN A 88 -18.53 21.58 -22.34
N PRO A 89 -17.85 20.54 -22.87
CA PRO A 89 -18.24 19.18 -22.57
C PRO A 89 -18.08 18.93 -21.07
N LEU A 90 -19.20 18.63 -20.42
CA LEU A 90 -19.26 18.30 -19.00
C LEU A 90 -19.27 16.77 -18.85
N PRO A 91 -18.72 16.23 -17.75
CA PRO A 91 -18.95 14.84 -17.38
C PRO A 91 -20.46 14.61 -17.21
N ASP A 92 -20.91 13.37 -17.37
CA ASP A 92 -22.28 13.03 -16.97
C ASP A 92 -22.43 13.03 -15.43
N GLU A 93 -23.65 12.91 -14.94
CA GLU A 93 -23.93 13.02 -13.50
C GLU A 93 -23.28 11.88 -12.69
N THR A 94 -23.21 10.67 -13.27
CA THR A 94 -22.63 9.49 -12.62
C THR A 94 -21.12 9.61 -12.54
N GLU A 95 -20.49 10.08 -13.63
CA GLU A 95 -19.07 10.38 -13.71
C GLU A 95 -18.72 11.50 -12.72
N TRP A 96 -19.52 12.56 -12.66
CA TRP A 96 -19.29 13.67 -11.74
C TRP A 96 -19.39 13.24 -10.28
N SER A 97 -20.44 12.51 -9.90
CA SER A 97 -20.59 12.00 -8.53
C SER A 97 -19.40 11.11 -8.13
N ARG A 98 -19.00 10.19 -9.02
CA ARG A 98 -17.84 9.32 -8.78
C ARG A 98 -16.54 10.10 -8.67
N ALA A 99 -16.36 11.15 -9.47
CA ALA A 99 -15.18 12.01 -9.40
C ALA A 99 -15.09 12.70 -8.04
N ARG A 100 -16.20 13.22 -7.52
CA ARG A 100 -16.23 13.84 -6.18
C ARG A 100 -15.88 12.84 -5.08
N GLU A 101 -16.46 11.65 -5.13
CA GLU A 101 -16.19 10.59 -4.16
C GLU A 101 -14.71 10.20 -4.16
N ARG A 102 -14.14 9.87 -5.33
CA ARG A 102 -12.73 9.48 -5.44
C ARG A 102 -11.78 10.62 -5.07
N ALA A 103 -12.11 11.87 -5.42
CA ALA A 103 -11.31 13.03 -5.00
C ALA A 103 -11.29 13.20 -3.48
N GLY A 104 -12.41 12.93 -2.81
CA GLY A 104 -12.50 12.89 -1.35
C GLY A 104 -11.68 11.76 -0.76
N THR A 105 -11.85 10.54 -1.25
CA THR A 105 -11.16 9.35 -0.71
C THR A 105 -9.65 9.40 -0.93
N LEU A 106 -9.19 9.71 -2.15
CA LEU A 106 -7.77 9.63 -2.51
C LEU A 106 -6.96 10.86 -2.12
N PHE A 107 -7.56 12.06 -2.18
CA PHE A 107 -6.85 13.32 -2.00
C PHE A 107 -7.38 14.17 -0.83
N GLY A 108 -8.47 13.77 -0.18
CA GLY A 108 -9.10 14.54 0.89
C GLY A 108 -9.72 15.85 0.40
N LEU A 109 -10.14 15.90 -0.87
CA LEU A 109 -10.76 17.09 -1.47
C LEU A 109 -12.28 17.06 -1.26
N ALA A 110 -12.89 18.23 -1.11
CA ALA A 110 -14.34 18.39 -1.01
C ALA A 110 -14.86 19.28 -2.16
N PRO A 111 -14.92 18.76 -3.40
CA PRO A 111 -15.42 19.53 -4.53
C PRO A 111 -16.91 19.89 -4.40
N SER A 112 -17.31 20.98 -5.03
CA SER A 112 -18.72 21.41 -5.06
C SER A 112 -19.59 20.38 -5.77
N GLU A 113 -20.84 20.26 -5.35
CA GLU A 113 -21.79 19.37 -5.99
C GLU A 113 -22.22 19.85 -7.39
N VAL A 114 -22.11 21.15 -7.63
CA VAL A 114 -22.58 21.81 -8.86
C VAL A 114 -21.74 21.39 -10.07
N ARG A 115 -22.38 20.70 -11.02
CA ARG A 115 -21.79 20.26 -12.29
C ARG A 115 -21.75 21.41 -13.31
N LYS A 116 -20.66 22.19 -13.28
CA LYS A 116 -20.38 23.32 -14.20
C LYS A 116 -18.91 23.37 -14.57
N GLY A 117 -18.61 24.01 -15.71
CA GLY A 117 -17.25 24.17 -16.25
C GLY A 117 -16.24 24.66 -15.22
N ALA A 118 -16.56 25.76 -14.53
CA ALA A 118 -15.71 26.31 -13.47
C ALA A 118 -15.44 25.32 -12.31
N THR A 119 -16.44 24.55 -11.88
CA THR A 119 -16.26 23.55 -10.81
C THR A 119 -15.35 22.41 -11.25
N ILE A 120 -15.51 21.95 -12.50
CA ILE A 120 -14.70 20.89 -13.09
C ILE A 120 -13.25 21.35 -13.25
N ALA A 121 -13.05 22.56 -13.78
CA ALA A 121 -11.74 23.18 -13.92
C ALA A 121 -11.02 23.33 -12.57
N ARG A 122 -11.75 23.76 -11.54
CA ARG A 122 -11.22 23.87 -10.17
C ARG A 122 -10.81 22.51 -9.62
N LEU A 123 -11.68 21.50 -9.69
CA LEU A 123 -11.34 20.16 -9.21
C LEU A 123 -10.13 19.58 -9.96
N ALA A 124 -10.07 19.75 -11.28
CA ALA A 124 -8.94 19.31 -12.09
C ALA A 124 -7.62 20.01 -11.68
N ALA A 125 -7.66 21.30 -11.39
CA ALA A 125 -6.51 22.05 -10.90
C ALA A 125 -6.06 21.56 -9.51
N ASP A 126 -6.99 21.40 -8.56
CA ASP A 126 -6.71 20.90 -7.22
C ASP A 126 -6.10 19.48 -7.27
N LEU A 127 -6.62 18.60 -8.13
CA LEU A 127 -6.08 17.25 -8.36
C LEU A 127 -4.66 17.28 -8.91
N LYS A 128 -4.39 18.12 -9.92
CA LYS A 128 -3.05 18.27 -10.49
C LYS A 128 -2.07 18.83 -9.48
N GLU A 129 -2.47 19.80 -8.66
CA GLU A 129 -1.63 20.33 -7.59
C GLU A 129 -1.25 19.23 -6.59
N ARG A 130 -2.23 18.47 -6.10
CA ARG A 130 -2.00 17.36 -5.16
C ARG A 130 -1.14 16.25 -5.78
N ALA A 131 -1.37 15.90 -7.05
CA ALA A 131 -0.58 14.91 -7.77
C ALA A 131 0.87 15.38 -7.97
N ALA A 132 1.08 16.65 -8.36
CA ALA A 132 2.40 17.24 -8.52
C ALA A 132 3.20 17.25 -7.21
N ALA A 133 2.54 17.59 -6.09
CA ALA A 133 3.16 17.55 -4.78
C ALA A 133 3.51 16.11 -4.32
N ALA A 134 2.65 15.13 -4.61
CA ALA A 134 2.86 13.74 -4.21
C ALA A 134 3.95 13.02 -5.03
N ARG A 135 4.05 13.30 -6.34
CA ARG A 135 4.94 12.59 -7.28
C ARG A 135 6.41 12.46 -6.79
N PRO A 136 7.13 13.53 -6.41
CA PRO A 136 8.51 13.41 -5.95
C PRO A 136 8.62 12.71 -4.58
N ILE A 137 7.58 12.77 -3.75
CA ILE A 137 7.56 12.16 -2.42
C ILE A 137 7.42 10.64 -2.55
N LEU A 138 6.49 10.18 -3.39
CA LEU A 138 6.30 8.75 -3.70
C LEU A 138 7.55 8.14 -4.33
N ALA A 139 8.15 8.83 -5.31
CA ALA A 139 9.38 8.38 -5.96
C ALA A 139 10.54 8.28 -4.96
N GLY A 140 10.72 9.29 -4.11
CA GLY A 140 11.74 9.28 -3.06
C GLY A 140 11.52 8.16 -2.04
N LEU A 141 10.29 8.00 -1.55
CA LEU A 141 9.94 6.93 -0.61
C LEU A 141 10.22 5.53 -1.19
N ALA A 142 9.86 5.29 -2.45
CA ALA A 142 10.14 4.02 -3.11
C ALA A 142 11.65 3.79 -3.29
N SER A 143 12.41 4.85 -3.59
CA SER A 143 13.87 4.80 -3.69
C SER A 143 14.54 4.50 -2.34
N ASP A 144 14.04 5.11 -1.26
CA ASP A 144 14.59 4.93 0.10
C ASP A 144 14.26 3.55 0.67
N LEU A 145 13.09 2.99 0.35
CA LEU A 145 12.66 1.67 0.81
C LEU A 145 13.44 0.52 0.16
N ARG A 146 13.69 0.59 -1.15
CA ARG A 146 14.31 -0.50 -1.91
C ARG A 146 15.59 -1.08 -1.29
N PRO A 147 16.64 -0.28 -0.96
CA PRO A 147 17.85 -0.82 -0.35
C PRO A 147 17.59 -1.42 1.05
N ARG A 148 16.57 -0.93 1.77
CA ARG A 148 16.19 -1.50 3.08
C ARG A 148 15.50 -2.84 2.91
N MET A 149 14.66 -2.99 1.89
CA MET A 149 14.02 -4.27 1.55
C MET A 149 15.08 -5.30 1.17
N GLU A 150 16.02 -4.94 0.31
CA GLU A 150 17.13 -5.81 -0.10
C GLU A 150 17.98 -6.25 1.10
N ALA A 151 18.34 -5.32 2.00
CA ALA A 151 19.12 -5.62 3.20
C ALA A 151 18.44 -6.64 4.15
N PHE A 152 17.11 -6.70 4.15
CA PHE A 152 16.34 -7.66 4.94
C PHE A 152 15.85 -8.88 4.15
N GLY A 153 16.25 -9.01 2.88
CA GLY A 153 15.88 -10.13 2.00
C GLY A 153 14.44 -10.08 1.48
N VAL A 154 13.83 -8.89 1.43
CA VAL A 154 12.49 -8.66 0.89
C VAL A 154 12.59 -8.31 -0.59
N VAL A 155 11.86 -9.05 -1.43
CA VAL A 155 11.77 -8.78 -2.87
C VAL A 155 10.82 -7.59 -3.10
N SER A 156 11.37 -6.46 -3.57
CA SER A 156 10.60 -5.21 -3.73
C SER A 156 9.46 -5.32 -4.74
N ASP A 157 9.56 -6.18 -5.74
CA ASP A 157 8.58 -6.22 -6.83
C ASP A 157 7.25 -6.83 -6.39
N THR A 158 7.30 -7.80 -5.47
CA THR A 158 6.13 -8.53 -4.96
C THR A 158 5.60 -7.99 -3.64
N ALA A 159 6.35 -7.13 -2.95
CA ALA A 159 5.91 -6.51 -1.70
C ALA A 159 4.72 -5.57 -1.93
N ALA A 160 3.62 -5.79 -1.19
CA ALA A 160 2.37 -5.05 -1.32
C ALA A 160 2.58 -3.52 -1.21
N ARG A 161 3.44 -3.08 -0.29
CA ARG A 161 3.82 -1.67 -0.12
C ARG A 161 4.37 -1.06 -1.41
N MET A 162 5.27 -1.75 -2.09
CA MET A 162 5.89 -1.28 -3.33
C MET A 162 4.91 -1.33 -4.50
N VAL A 163 4.03 -2.33 -4.55
CA VAL A 163 2.93 -2.38 -5.55
C VAL A 163 2.03 -1.15 -5.38
N THR A 164 1.62 -0.82 -4.16
CA THR A 164 0.79 0.37 -3.88
C THR A 164 1.53 1.67 -4.22
N LEU A 165 2.81 1.82 -3.86
CA LEU A 165 3.59 3.01 -4.22
C LEU A 165 3.73 3.18 -5.74
N ARG A 166 3.94 2.09 -6.49
CA ARG A 166 3.96 2.13 -7.96
C ARG A 166 2.59 2.50 -8.52
N SER A 167 1.52 1.89 -8.02
CA SER A 167 0.15 2.22 -8.44
C SER A 167 -0.19 3.69 -8.19
N ALA A 168 0.17 4.23 -7.02
CA ALA A 168 -0.02 5.63 -6.69
C ALA A 168 0.81 6.54 -7.61
N SER A 169 2.06 6.17 -7.89
CA SER A 169 2.96 6.96 -8.75
C SER A 169 2.46 7.01 -10.20
N ALA A 170 2.02 5.86 -10.75
CA ALA A 170 1.42 5.78 -12.09
C ALA A 170 0.16 6.65 -12.15
N PHE A 171 -0.75 6.46 -11.20
CA PHE A 171 -1.98 7.23 -11.12
C PHE A 171 -1.75 8.75 -11.04
N THR A 172 -0.81 9.21 -10.20
CA THR A 172 -0.46 10.64 -10.14
C THR A 172 0.16 11.17 -11.43
N SER A 173 0.90 10.32 -12.17
CA SER A 173 1.49 10.72 -13.45
C SER A 173 0.41 10.85 -14.52
N ASP A 174 -0.52 9.90 -14.59
CA ASP A 174 -1.65 9.93 -15.54
C ASP A 174 -2.50 11.20 -15.38
N LEU A 175 -2.75 11.63 -14.14
CA LEU A 175 -3.47 12.88 -13.87
C LEU A 175 -2.71 14.13 -14.34
N LEU A 176 -1.38 14.13 -14.21
CA LEU A 176 -0.53 15.25 -14.63
C LEU A 176 -0.39 15.34 -16.16
N ASP A 177 -0.40 14.20 -16.83
CA ASP A 177 -0.25 14.11 -18.29
C ASP A 177 -1.53 14.48 -19.06
N CYS A 178 -2.68 14.55 -18.37
CA CYS A 178 -3.93 15.02 -18.96
C CYS A 178 -3.85 16.49 -19.41
N THR A 179 -4.35 16.81 -20.60
CA THR A 179 -4.24 18.15 -21.19
C THR A 179 -5.36 19.11 -20.74
N ASP A 180 -6.57 18.61 -20.52
CA ASP A 180 -7.74 19.41 -20.15
C ASP A 180 -8.45 18.89 -18.88
N ALA A 181 -9.36 19.71 -18.34
CA ALA A 181 -10.03 19.40 -17.08
C ALA A 181 -10.95 18.18 -17.15
N LEU A 182 -11.63 17.95 -18.27
CA LEU A 182 -12.51 16.80 -18.44
C LEU A 182 -11.68 15.51 -18.54
N ALA A 183 -10.54 15.55 -19.23
CA ALA A 183 -9.58 14.45 -19.26
C ALA A 183 -9.07 14.09 -17.86
N VAL A 184 -8.78 15.07 -17.01
CA VAL A 184 -8.41 14.82 -15.60
C VAL A 184 -9.53 14.13 -14.84
N ILE A 185 -10.79 14.56 -14.99
CA ILE A 185 -11.94 13.92 -14.36
C ILE A 185 -12.09 12.47 -14.83
N ARG A 186 -11.98 12.23 -16.15
CA ARG A 186 -12.04 10.88 -16.74
C ARG A 186 -10.91 9.98 -16.26
N ALA A 187 -9.70 10.51 -16.16
CA ALA A 187 -8.55 9.79 -15.62
C ALA A 187 -8.78 9.44 -14.15
N LEU A 188 -9.30 10.37 -13.33
CA LEU A 188 -9.66 10.12 -11.95
C LEU A 188 -10.73 9.02 -11.82
N THR A 189 -11.81 9.08 -12.59
CA THR A 189 -12.93 8.13 -12.45
C THR A 189 -12.59 6.77 -13.06
N GLY A 190 -11.88 6.75 -14.19
CA GLY A 190 -11.51 5.54 -14.93
C GLY A 190 -10.24 4.85 -14.44
N ALA A 191 -9.44 5.46 -13.57
CA ALA A 191 -8.19 4.88 -13.10
C ALA A 191 -8.40 3.53 -12.39
N THR A 192 -7.76 2.50 -12.92
CA THR A 192 -7.64 1.18 -12.29
C THR A 192 -6.40 1.16 -11.42
N LEU A 193 -6.60 0.96 -10.11
CA LEU A 193 -5.52 0.87 -9.14
C LEU A 193 -5.11 -0.60 -8.97
N GLN A 194 -3.80 -0.87 -8.84
CA GLN A 194 -3.29 -2.24 -8.67
C GLN A 194 -3.61 -2.81 -7.29
N THR A 195 -3.83 -1.93 -6.30
CA THR A 195 -4.30 -2.27 -4.96
C THR A 195 -5.61 -1.53 -4.67
N SER A 196 -6.16 -1.71 -3.46
CA SER A 196 -7.43 -1.07 -3.11
C SER A 196 -7.32 0.46 -3.08
N GLU A 197 -8.44 1.13 -3.31
CA GLU A 197 -8.51 2.60 -3.22
C GLU A 197 -8.09 3.09 -1.82
N ALA A 198 -8.47 2.36 -0.77
CA ALA A 198 -8.07 2.65 0.60
C ALA A 198 -6.54 2.53 0.82
N ALA A 199 -5.88 1.56 0.18
CA ALA A 199 -4.43 1.41 0.23
C ALA A 199 -3.71 2.58 -0.46
N VAL A 200 -4.16 2.96 -1.65
CA VAL A 200 -3.58 4.09 -2.39
C VAL A 200 -3.83 5.42 -1.66
N ALA A 201 -5.04 5.65 -1.14
CA ALA A 201 -5.35 6.82 -0.32
C ALA A 201 -4.43 6.90 0.91
N ARG A 202 -4.24 5.78 1.61
CA ARG A 202 -3.36 5.73 2.77
C ARG A 202 -1.90 5.98 2.40
N ALA A 203 -1.43 5.43 1.29
CA ALA A 203 -0.07 5.67 0.80
C ALA A 203 0.14 7.16 0.45
N LEU A 204 -0.78 7.79 -0.29
CA LEU A 204 -0.73 9.22 -0.62
C LEU A 204 -0.70 10.09 0.64
N GLY A 205 -1.58 9.81 1.61
CA GLY A 205 -1.70 10.61 2.83
C GLY A 205 -0.54 10.46 3.82
N SER A 206 0.18 9.33 3.79
CA SER A 206 1.28 9.05 4.73
C SER A 206 2.68 9.16 4.11
N ALA A 207 2.79 9.27 2.78
CA ALA A 207 4.07 9.20 2.07
C ALA A 207 5.13 10.17 2.63
N SER A 208 4.76 11.43 2.89
CA SER A 208 5.68 12.44 3.42
C SER A 208 6.22 12.05 4.80
N GLY A 209 5.34 11.62 5.71
CA GLY A 209 5.71 11.19 7.05
C GLY A 209 6.55 9.92 7.04
N SER A 210 6.18 8.95 6.22
CA SER A 210 6.94 7.70 6.04
C SER A 210 8.32 7.96 5.47
N LYS A 211 8.44 8.81 4.43
CA LYS A 211 9.72 9.18 3.84
C LYS A 211 10.63 9.86 4.86
N GLN A 212 10.11 10.86 5.58
CA GLN A 212 10.87 11.56 6.61
C GLN A 212 11.31 10.59 7.72
N TYR A 213 10.42 9.69 8.14
CA TYR A 213 10.72 8.74 9.19
C TYR A 213 11.82 7.74 8.79
N ILE A 214 11.72 7.13 7.61
CA ILE A 214 12.69 6.14 7.11
C ILE A 214 14.12 6.71 7.07
N ALA A 215 14.26 7.99 6.74
CA ALA A 215 15.54 8.67 6.70
C ALA A 215 16.21 8.79 8.08
N GLY A 216 15.42 8.81 9.16
CA GLY A 216 15.91 8.94 10.55
C GLY A 216 15.95 7.63 11.35
N VAL A 217 15.54 6.50 10.77
CA VAL A 217 15.57 5.20 11.44
C VAL A 217 17.01 4.74 11.65
N GLN A 218 17.30 4.22 12.85
CA GLN A 218 18.63 3.71 13.21
C GLN A 218 18.86 2.30 12.64
N TRP A 219 18.99 2.20 11.32
CA TRP A 219 19.10 0.93 10.59
C TRP A 219 20.30 0.08 11.03
N GLU A 220 21.44 0.68 11.39
CA GLU A 220 22.59 -0.09 11.88
C GLU A 220 22.30 -0.74 13.24
N ALA A 221 21.58 -0.06 14.13
CA ALA A 221 21.21 -0.63 15.43
C ALA A 221 20.23 -1.79 15.28
N ILE A 222 19.25 -1.66 14.36
CA ILE A 222 18.35 -2.77 14.03
C ILE A 222 19.15 -3.94 13.44
N GLY A 223 20.04 -3.68 12.47
CA GLY A 223 20.87 -4.70 11.85
C GLY A 223 21.77 -5.42 12.86
N ALA A 224 22.42 -4.68 13.77
CA ALA A 224 23.24 -5.23 14.84
C ALA A 224 22.42 -6.13 15.77
N ALA A 225 21.25 -5.68 16.22
CA ALA A 225 20.36 -6.48 17.06
C ALA A 225 19.92 -7.77 16.36
N CYS A 226 19.56 -7.69 15.07
CA CYS A 226 19.15 -8.84 14.25
C CYS A 226 20.29 -9.85 14.00
N SER A 227 21.56 -9.45 14.15
CA SER A 227 22.71 -10.32 13.91
C SER A 227 23.11 -11.18 15.11
N LEU A 228 22.53 -10.93 16.30
CA LEU A 228 22.86 -11.66 17.54
C LEU A 228 22.50 -13.15 17.44
N GLN A 229 23.47 -14.01 17.78
CA GLN A 229 23.34 -15.48 17.74
C GLN A 229 23.43 -16.14 19.12
N ASP A 230 23.54 -15.35 20.18
CA ASP A 230 23.63 -15.86 21.55
C ASP A 230 22.22 -16.17 22.12
N HIS A 231 22.08 -16.21 23.45
CA HIS A 231 20.79 -16.41 24.12
C HIS A 231 19.68 -15.42 23.70
N ARG A 232 20.03 -14.32 23.03
CA ARG A 232 19.11 -13.30 22.47
C ARG A 232 18.62 -13.62 21.06
N ALA A 233 19.08 -14.69 20.43
CA ALA A 233 18.80 -15.02 19.03
C ALA A 233 17.29 -15.06 18.70
N ALA A 234 16.46 -15.65 19.57
CA ALA A 234 15.01 -15.70 19.35
C ALA A 234 14.36 -14.30 19.33
N ALA A 235 14.83 -13.39 20.19
CA ALA A 235 14.36 -12.00 20.20
C ALA A 235 14.89 -11.22 18.99
N ALA A 236 16.12 -11.48 18.55
CA ALA A 236 16.70 -10.91 17.33
C ALA A 236 15.89 -11.32 16.10
N GLU A 237 15.51 -12.60 16.00
CA GLU A 237 14.66 -13.11 14.92
C GLU A 237 13.26 -12.47 14.92
N ALA A 238 12.66 -12.30 16.10
CA ALA A 238 11.37 -11.61 16.22
C ALA A 238 11.43 -10.14 15.74
N ILE A 239 12.51 -9.42 16.04
CA ILE A 239 12.74 -8.06 15.51
C ILE A 239 12.87 -8.10 13.99
N ARG A 240 13.68 -9.03 13.45
CA ARG A 240 13.86 -9.19 12.00
C ARG A 240 12.52 -9.46 11.31
N ASN A 241 11.71 -10.38 11.83
CA ASN A 241 10.41 -10.72 11.28
C ASN A 241 9.46 -9.51 11.29
N ARG A 242 9.49 -8.70 12.36
CA ARG A 242 8.68 -7.49 12.44
C ARG A 242 9.09 -6.43 11.41
N VAL A 243 10.39 -6.26 11.16
CA VAL A 243 10.89 -5.35 10.13
C VAL A 243 10.52 -5.84 8.73
N VAL A 244 10.70 -7.14 8.46
CA VAL A 244 10.31 -7.76 7.18
C VAL A 244 8.81 -7.59 6.92
N GLU A 245 7.97 -7.83 7.93
CA GLU A 245 6.53 -7.60 7.85
C GLU A 245 6.20 -6.14 7.53
N ALA A 246 6.86 -5.18 8.20
CA ALA A 246 6.66 -3.75 7.98
C ALA A 246 7.05 -3.31 6.56
N LEU A 247 8.19 -3.79 6.07
CA LEU A 247 8.69 -3.48 4.73
C LEU A 247 7.82 -4.11 3.63
N THR A 248 7.25 -5.30 3.88
CA THR A 248 6.43 -6.03 2.91
C THR A 248 4.98 -5.56 2.88
N GLY A 249 4.37 -5.43 4.06
CA GLY A 249 2.95 -5.15 4.24
C GLY A 249 2.56 -3.76 3.76
N ASP A 250 1.37 -3.67 3.16
CA ASP A 250 0.79 -2.40 2.72
C ASP A 250 0.62 -1.43 3.89
N GLU A 251 0.76 -0.12 3.66
CA GLU A 251 0.62 0.91 4.71
C GLU A 251 -0.78 0.93 5.34
N HIS A 252 -1.82 0.50 4.61
CA HIS A 252 -3.17 0.37 5.13
C HIS A 252 -3.32 -0.80 6.12
N VAL A 253 -2.46 -1.82 6.03
CA VAL A 253 -2.50 -3.02 6.88
C VAL A 253 -1.46 -2.94 7.99
N VAL A 254 -0.21 -2.57 7.64
CA VAL A 254 0.93 -2.48 8.54
C VAL A 254 1.48 -1.05 8.49
N PRO A 255 1.18 -0.21 9.49
CA PRO A 255 1.70 1.16 9.54
C PRO A 255 3.22 1.14 9.74
N LEU A 256 3.97 1.58 8.73
CA LEU A 256 5.42 1.43 8.68
C LEU A 256 6.10 2.09 9.87
N GLN A 257 5.71 3.33 10.15
CA GLN A 257 6.31 4.13 11.21
C GLN A 257 6.09 3.53 12.59
N ALA A 258 4.91 2.96 12.86
CA ALA A 258 4.63 2.32 14.14
C ALA A 258 5.43 1.02 14.29
N ALA A 259 5.51 0.23 13.22
CA ALA A 259 6.23 -1.03 13.19
C ALA A 259 7.74 -0.86 13.38
N LEU A 260 8.35 0.08 12.65
CA LEU A 260 9.78 0.37 12.75
C LEU A 260 10.15 0.96 14.11
N ARG A 261 9.33 1.86 14.67
CA ARG A 261 9.55 2.41 16.03
C ARG A 261 9.56 1.34 17.11
N ASP A 262 8.63 0.38 17.01
CA ASP A 262 8.59 -0.77 17.92
C ASP A 262 9.84 -1.64 17.75
N ALA A 263 10.25 -1.92 16.50
CA ALA A 263 11.47 -2.64 16.20
C ALA A 263 12.72 -1.94 16.77
N GLU A 264 12.87 -0.63 16.57
CA GLU A 264 13.98 0.17 17.14
C GLU A 264 14.01 0.08 18.66
N SER A 265 12.87 0.27 19.32
CA SER A 265 12.78 0.17 20.78
C SER A 265 13.19 -1.21 21.31
N ARG A 266 12.82 -2.27 20.60
CA ARG A 266 13.21 -3.65 20.94
C ARG A 266 14.69 -3.89 20.66
N SER A 267 15.23 -3.38 19.56
CA SER A 267 16.66 -3.46 19.22
C SER A 267 17.52 -2.82 20.30
N PHE A 268 17.20 -1.61 20.75
CA PHE A 268 17.95 -0.95 21.82
C PHE A 268 17.91 -1.74 23.13
N ARG A 269 16.73 -2.23 23.53
CA ARG A 269 16.59 -3.06 24.72
C ARG A 269 17.40 -4.35 24.63
N LEU A 270 17.42 -4.98 23.45
CA LEU A 270 18.15 -6.22 23.23
C LEU A 270 19.66 -6.03 23.26
N LEU A 271 20.15 -4.94 22.66
CA LEU A 271 21.56 -4.57 22.65
C LEU A 271 22.06 -4.17 24.04
N ALA A 272 21.22 -3.52 24.84
CA ALA A 272 21.54 -3.17 26.22
C ALA A 272 21.50 -4.35 27.20
N ASP A 273 20.94 -5.50 26.80
CA ASP A 273 20.90 -6.70 27.65
C ASP A 273 22.29 -7.36 27.72
N THR A 274 22.98 -7.14 28.83
CA THR A 274 24.32 -7.70 29.11
C THR A 274 24.26 -8.99 29.93
N ARG A 275 23.07 -9.53 30.22
CA ARG A 275 22.97 -10.79 30.95
C ARG A 275 23.64 -11.88 30.11
N SER A 276 24.56 -12.62 30.69
CA SER A 276 25.04 -13.85 30.05
C SER A 276 23.91 -14.87 30.10
N GLY A 277 23.69 -15.61 29.00
CA GLY A 277 22.69 -16.67 28.96
C GLY A 277 22.87 -17.67 30.11
N PRO A 278 21.85 -18.50 30.41
CA PRO A 278 21.98 -19.55 31.41
C PRO A 278 23.28 -20.34 31.14
N PRO A 279 24.06 -20.70 32.17
CA PRO A 279 25.22 -21.57 31.99
C PRO A 279 24.78 -22.79 31.17
N PRO A 280 25.60 -23.29 30.22
CA PRO A 280 25.29 -24.52 29.51
C PRO A 280 24.91 -25.57 30.55
N GLU A 281 23.71 -26.16 30.40
CA GLU A 281 23.26 -27.23 31.29
C GLU A 281 24.39 -28.26 31.38
N PRO A 282 24.86 -28.63 32.59
CA PRO A 282 25.86 -29.67 32.72
C PRO A 282 25.36 -30.89 31.94
N PRO A 283 26.22 -31.55 31.15
CA PRO A 283 25.81 -32.67 30.30
C PRO A 283 24.99 -33.62 31.17
N LYS A 284 23.71 -33.82 30.79
CA LYS A 284 22.84 -34.76 31.51
C LYS A 284 23.62 -36.06 31.66
N PRO A 285 23.81 -36.57 32.90
CA PRO A 285 24.46 -37.84 33.09
C PRO A 285 23.75 -38.87 32.20
N PRO A 286 24.49 -39.77 31.50
CA PRO A 286 23.87 -40.75 30.63
C PRO A 286 22.73 -41.42 31.38
N ALA A 287 21.52 -41.35 30.81
CA ALA A 287 20.31 -41.82 31.46
C ALA A 287 20.56 -43.21 32.04
N GLY A 288 20.52 -43.29 33.38
CA GLY A 288 20.48 -44.57 34.06
C GLY A 288 19.31 -45.39 33.52
N PRO A 289 19.37 -46.73 33.56
CA PRO A 289 18.33 -47.59 33.01
C PRO A 289 16.95 -47.15 33.54
N GLN A 290 16.05 -46.78 32.61
CA GLN A 290 14.66 -46.49 32.92
C GLN A 290 14.03 -47.69 33.63
N PRO A 291 13.26 -47.49 34.72
CA PRO A 291 12.48 -48.57 35.31
C PRO A 291 11.49 -49.13 34.27
N PRO A 292 11.24 -50.45 34.28
CA PRO A 292 10.31 -51.06 33.34
C PRO A 292 8.90 -50.46 33.48
N PRO A 293 8.10 -50.48 32.39
CA PRO A 293 6.75 -49.92 32.39
C PRO A 293 5.85 -50.67 33.39
N PRO A 294 4.88 -49.97 34.03
CA PRO A 294 3.97 -50.57 35.00
C PRO A 294 3.10 -51.67 34.36
N ALA A 295 2.70 -52.66 35.16
CA ALA A 295 1.92 -53.82 34.70
C ALA A 295 0.56 -53.42 34.07
N PRO A 296 0.06 -54.15 33.06
CA PRO A 296 -1.23 -53.90 32.43
C PRO A 296 -2.41 -54.03 33.41
N PRO A 297 -3.54 -53.33 33.20
CA PRO A 297 -4.72 -53.45 34.06
C PRO A 297 -5.31 -54.87 34.02
N GLY A 298 -5.36 -55.56 35.17
CA GLY A 298 -5.93 -56.91 35.32
C GLY A 298 -4.93 -58.03 35.56
N GLU A 299 -3.62 -57.73 35.63
CA GLU A 299 -2.58 -58.69 36.02
C GLU A 299 -2.05 -58.35 37.43
N GLU A 300 -1.92 -59.36 38.30
CA GLU A 300 -1.35 -59.22 39.64
C GLU A 300 0.18 -59.43 39.56
N VAL A 301 0.96 -58.45 40.05
CA VAL A 301 2.43 -58.54 40.06
C VAL A 301 2.84 -59.48 41.20
N ILE A 302 3.17 -60.72 40.83
CA ILE A 302 3.55 -61.77 41.78
C ILE A 302 4.95 -61.51 42.37
N ASP A 303 5.86 -60.90 41.60
CA ASP A 303 7.19 -60.46 42.05
C ASP A 303 7.83 -59.55 40.98
N GLU A 304 8.52 -58.49 41.40
CA GLU A 304 9.22 -57.57 40.51
C GLU A 304 10.57 -57.21 41.12
N ARG A 305 11.66 -57.43 40.37
CA ARG A 305 13.02 -57.16 40.83
C ARG A 305 13.71 -56.20 39.87
N ALA A 306 14.18 -55.08 40.40
CA ALA A 306 14.96 -54.10 39.64
C ALA A 306 16.28 -54.72 39.14
N THR A 307 16.69 -54.33 37.93
CA THR A 307 17.92 -54.79 37.27
C THR A 307 19.15 -54.16 37.94
N ALA A 308 19.58 -54.73 39.06
CA ALA A 308 20.91 -54.48 39.62
C ALA A 308 21.94 -55.39 38.93
N PRO A 309 23.17 -54.92 38.66
CA PRO A 309 24.23 -55.78 38.17
C PRO A 309 24.55 -56.87 39.20
N LEU A 310 24.29 -58.12 38.85
CA LEU A 310 24.63 -59.30 39.64
C LEU A 310 25.98 -59.85 39.18
N ALA A 311 26.75 -60.42 40.11
CA ALA A 311 27.89 -61.26 39.75
C ALA A 311 27.43 -62.50 38.96
N ALA A 312 28.33 -63.10 38.16
CA ALA A 312 27.95 -64.14 37.20
C ALA A 312 27.33 -65.38 37.86
N ASP A 313 27.84 -65.79 39.03
CA ASP A 313 27.31 -66.87 39.86
C ASP A 313 25.91 -66.55 40.39
N GLN A 314 25.72 -65.35 40.93
CA GLN A 314 24.44 -64.87 41.46
C GLN A 314 23.36 -64.71 40.37
N ALA A 315 23.77 -64.35 39.15
CA ALA A 315 22.88 -64.25 38.00
C ALA A 315 22.37 -65.64 37.56
N VAL A 316 23.23 -66.65 37.58
CA VAL A 316 22.86 -68.04 37.26
C VAL A 316 21.87 -68.58 38.29
N ASP A 317 22.14 -68.39 39.58
CA ASP A 317 21.24 -68.80 40.66
C ASP A 317 19.86 -68.13 40.56
N ALA A 318 19.84 -66.83 40.23
CA ALA A 318 18.60 -66.07 40.04
C ALA A 318 17.78 -66.59 38.84
N LEU A 319 18.43 -66.92 37.73
CA LEU A 319 17.78 -67.48 36.54
C LEU A 319 17.23 -68.89 36.82
N ASP A 320 17.95 -69.72 37.57
CA ASP A 320 17.48 -71.06 37.95
C ASP A 320 16.32 -71.02 38.95
N ALA A 321 16.30 -70.05 39.86
CA ALA A 321 15.15 -69.80 40.72
C ALA A 321 13.92 -69.35 39.91
N LEU A 322 14.13 -68.47 38.93
CA LEU A 322 13.06 -67.97 38.07
C LEU A 322 12.51 -69.06 37.15
N ARG A 323 13.39 -69.91 36.59
CA ARG A 323 13.02 -71.11 35.84
C ARG A 323 12.14 -72.05 36.66
N ARG A 324 12.51 -72.33 37.92
CA ARG A 324 11.70 -73.18 38.81
C ARG A 324 10.31 -72.61 39.07
N ARG A 325 10.19 -71.29 39.21
CA ARG A 325 8.90 -70.61 39.46
C ARG A 325 7.99 -70.63 38.24
N VAL A 326 8.51 -70.32 37.05
CA VAL A 326 7.73 -70.41 35.80
C VAL A 326 7.23 -71.84 35.56
N ALA A 327 8.05 -72.84 35.89
CA ALA A 327 7.63 -74.25 35.79
C ALA A 327 6.56 -74.64 36.82
N ALA A 328 6.49 -73.96 37.96
CA ALA A 328 5.52 -74.23 39.03
C ALA A 328 4.16 -73.53 38.83
N GLU A 329 4.07 -72.54 37.93
CA GLU A 329 2.84 -71.77 37.67
C GLU A 329 2.38 -71.89 36.20
N PRO A 330 1.55 -72.91 35.87
CA PRO A 330 1.03 -73.10 34.52
C PRO A 330 0.08 -71.95 34.14
N GLY A 331 0.46 -71.14 33.15
CA GLY A 331 -0.33 -70.01 32.65
C GLY A 331 0.26 -68.62 32.91
N ALA A 332 1.32 -68.54 33.72
CA ALA A 332 2.02 -67.28 33.97
C ALA A 332 2.77 -66.77 32.71
N ARG A 333 2.77 -65.46 32.51
CA ARG A 333 3.54 -64.79 31.44
C ARG A 333 4.73 -64.07 32.04
N LEU A 334 5.93 -64.39 31.54
CA LEU A 334 7.18 -63.81 32.01
C LEU A 334 7.69 -62.77 31.00
N THR A 335 7.91 -61.54 31.46
CA THR A 335 8.59 -60.48 30.70
C THR A 335 9.99 -60.26 31.30
N ILE A 336 11.06 -60.42 30.51
CA ILE A 336 12.45 -60.23 30.97
C ILE A 336 13.20 -59.19 30.14
N GLY A 337 13.93 -58.30 30.82
CA GLY A 337 14.96 -57.44 30.22
C GLY A 337 16.34 -57.83 30.73
N TRP A 338 17.33 -58.01 29.85
CA TRP A 338 18.68 -58.44 30.22
C TRP A 338 19.76 -57.58 29.55
N ARG A 339 20.89 -57.40 30.24
CA ARG A 339 22.10 -56.74 29.71
C ARG A 339 23.33 -57.44 30.28
N LEU A 340 24.08 -58.14 29.43
CA LEU A 340 25.35 -58.76 29.81
C LEU A 340 26.49 -57.79 29.48
N THR A 341 27.34 -57.49 30.46
CA THR A 341 28.50 -56.62 30.27
C THR A 341 29.75 -57.31 30.77
N ARG A 342 30.89 -57.01 30.13
CA ARG A 342 32.22 -57.43 30.57
C ARG A 342 33.07 -56.17 30.70
N PRO A 343 34.04 -56.10 31.64
CA PRO A 343 34.98 -54.99 31.65
C PRO A 343 35.75 -54.94 30.32
N GLY A 344 35.79 -53.76 29.69
CA GLY A 344 36.66 -53.51 28.55
C GLY A 344 38.12 -53.77 28.96
N ARG A 345 38.91 -54.41 28.08
CA ARG A 345 40.37 -54.42 28.28
C ARG A 345 40.80 -52.95 28.22
N GLY A 346 41.25 -52.41 29.35
CA GLY A 346 41.53 -50.98 29.48
C GLY A 346 42.51 -50.48 28.43
N GLU A 347 42.28 -49.25 27.97
CA GLU A 347 43.39 -48.35 27.65
C GLU A 347 44.12 -48.10 28.97
N THR A 348 45.09 -48.97 29.27
CA THR A 348 46.23 -48.60 30.10
C THR A 348 47.24 -47.91 29.20
N ASN A 349 47.44 -46.62 29.50
CA ASN A 349 48.45 -45.68 29.01
C ASN A 349 48.12 -44.93 27.72
#